data_AF-A0A2N7TGV4-F1
#
_entry.id   AF-A0A2N7TGV4-F1
#
_cell.length_a   1.000
_cell.length_b   1.000
_cell.length_c   1.000
_cell.angle_alpha   90.00
_cell.angle_beta   90.00
_cell.angle_gamma   90.00
#
_symmetry.space_group_name_H-M   'P 1'
#
loop_
_entity.id
_entity.type
_entity.pdbx_description
1 polymer ?
#
loop_
_entity_poly.entity_id
_entity_poly.type
_entity_poly.pdbx_seq_one_letter_code
_entity_poly.pdbx_strand_id
1 'polypeptide(L)'
;MGTSIEIQAADGSGSFSGYLALPASGSGPGIVLLQEIFGVNATIREIADYYAEEGYVVLAPDLFWRQEPGIELGYGPEEWQRAFGFYQGFDQDLGIEDIAAAIETLRSRPECTGAVGALGFCLGARLAYLTACRCDVDAAVGYYGMGIENHLDEAVNIRGRLVLHFAEQDEYCPAAARQEIQAALGERDAIELYLYPGVDHAFARPRSEHYDKPAALMAHQRSVAAFRKAMGPHYDLSALWDKHCEYEFSTRNVDDTMATMVAEPYVNHIPTLTGGVGYKDLYRFYKHHFVDSNPDDTTLIPLSRTIGETQIVDELLFCFTHDREIDWLLPGIAPTGKQVEIPLVAIVKFRGDKLYHEHIYWDQASLLVQIGVLDPTGLPVAGRETAAKLLDETLPSNRLMARWAESDGR
;
A
#
# COMPACT_ATOMS: atom_id res chain seq x y z
N MET A 1 12.73 14.36 0.25
CA MET A 1 12.98 14.77 -1.14
C MET A 1 14.34 14.23 -1.54
N GLY A 2 14.41 13.58 -2.68
CA GLY A 2 15.61 13.00 -3.25
C GLY A 2 16.55 14.02 -3.89
N THR A 3 17.67 13.50 -4.40
CA THR A 3 18.76 14.28 -5.01
C THR A 3 19.17 13.67 -6.34
N SER A 4 19.57 14.48 -7.31
CA SER A 4 20.15 13.96 -8.55
C SER A 4 21.57 13.44 -8.35
N ILE A 5 21.87 12.29 -8.93
CA ILE A 5 23.21 11.71 -9.02
C ILE A 5 23.57 11.44 -10.48
N GLU A 6 24.86 11.25 -10.75
CA GLU A 6 25.36 10.93 -12.09
C GLU A 6 25.66 9.43 -12.18
N ILE A 7 25.27 8.81 -13.29
CA ILE A 7 25.46 7.39 -13.63
C ILE A 7 26.33 7.32 -14.87
N GLN A 8 27.39 6.52 -14.83
CA GLN A 8 28.30 6.35 -15.97
C GLN A 8 27.76 5.25 -16.89
N ALA A 9 27.60 5.53 -18.19
CA ALA A 9 27.18 4.53 -19.17
C ALA A 9 28.31 3.52 -19.39
N ALA A 10 27.97 2.22 -19.44
CA ALA A 10 28.96 1.15 -19.54
C ALA A 10 29.69 1.10 -20.91
N ASP A 11 29.04 1.61 -21.96
CA ASP A 11 29.56 1.68 -23.33
C ASP A 11 30.54 2.86 -23.56
N GLY A 12 30.77 3.70 -22.53
CA GLY A 12 31.64 4.88 -22.61
C GLY A 12 31.06 6.05 -23.40
N SER A 13 29.77 6.02 -23.74
CA SER A 13 29.10 7.10 -24.48
C SER A 13 28.87 8.38 -23.66
N GLY A 14 29.02 8.31 -22.34
CA GLY A 14 28.95 9.44 -21.44
C GLY A 14 28.37 9.06 -20.09
N SER A 15 27.62 10.00 -19.52
CA SER A 15 26.92 9.84 -18.26
C SER A 15 25.54 10.47 -18.32
N PHE A 16 24.66 10.00 -17.44
CA PHE A 16 23.28 10.45 -17.35
C PHE A 16 22.85 10.66 -15.91
N SER A 17 21.83 11.48 -15.72
CA SER A 17 21.31 11.79 -14.38
C SER A 17 20.40 10.68 -13.88
N GLY A 18 20.34 10.49 -12.57
CA GLY A 18 19.31 9.69 -11.91
C GLY A 18 18.81 10.37 -10.65
N TYR A 19 17.49 10.35 -10.42
CA TYR A 19 16.91 10.85 -9.17
C TYR A 19 17.01 9.78 -8.09
N LEU A 20 17.75 10.07 -7.02
CA LEU A 20 17.96 9.19 -5.88
C LEU A 20 17.10 9.61 -4.68
N ALA A 21 16.18 8.75 -4.27
CA ALA A 21 15.41 8.90 -3.03
C ALA A 21 15.91 7.90 -1.98
N LEU A 22 16.16 8.39 -0.77
CA LEU A 22 16.61 7.56 0.36
C LEU A 22 15.47 7.37 1.36
N PRO A 23 15.36 6.19 1.99
CA PRO A 23 14.42 5.99 3.09
C PRO A 23 14.83 6.82 4.29
N ALA A 24 13.90 7.06 5.22
CA ALA A 24 14.18 7.85 6.44
C ALA A 24 15.28 7.22 7.32
N SER A 25 15.44 5.90 7.26
CA SER A 25 16.54 5.15 7.90
C SER A 25 17.93 5.47 7.30
N GLY A 26 17.97 6.09 6.11
CA GLY A 26 19.19 6.42 5.36
C GLY A 26 19.72 5.28 4.49
N SER A 27 19.34 4.03 4.74
CA SER A 27 19.79 2.86 3.97
C SER A 27 18.72 1.76 3.89
N GLY A 28 18.80 0.93 2.85
CA GLY A 28 17.92 -0.20 2.62
C GLY A 28 18.20 -0.91 1.30
N PRO A 29 17.41 -1.94 0.95
CA PRO A 29 17.42 -2.58 -0.37
C PRO A 29 17.15 -1.59 -1.51
N GLY A 30 17.68 -1.86 -2.69
CA GLY A 30 17.64 -0.93 -3.83
C GLY A 30 16.49 -1.18 -4.80
N ILE A 31 15.89 -0.13 -5.36
CA ILE A 31 14.96 -0.21 -6.50
C ILE A 31 15.44 0.72 -7.61
N VAL A 32 15.58 0.20 -8.83
CA VAL A 32 15.69 1.03 -10.03
C VAL A 32 14.29 1.29 -10.58
N LEU A 33 13.87 2.56 -10.60
CA LEU A 33 12.55 3.00 -11.03
C LEU A 33 12.57 3.47 -12.50
N LEU A 34 11.86 2.76 -13.36
CA LEU A 34 11.86 2.91 -14.80
C LEU A 34 10.68 3.77 -15.26
N GLN A 35 11.01 4.88 -15.91
CA GLN A 35 10.08 5.92 -16.32
C GLN A 35 8.99 5.47 -17.31
N GLU A 36 7.88 6.21 -17.33
CA GLU A 36 6.95 6.23 -18.47
C GLU A 36 7.59 6.99 -19.67
N ILE A 37 6.81 7.28 -20.70
CA ILE A 37 7.25 8.02 -21.90
C ILE A 37 7.48 9.53 -21.68
N PHE A 38 7.38 10.00 -20.43
CA PHE A 38 7.44 11.41 -20.07
C PHE A 38 8.76 11.84 -19.41
N GLY A 39 9.75 10.93 -19.33
CA GLY A 39 10.99 11.19 -18.61
C GLY A 39 10.85 11.04 -17.09
N VAL A 40 11.86 11.49 -16.35
CA VAL A 40 11.88 11.49 -14.87
C VAL A 40 11.13 12.73 -14.34
N ASN A 41 9.85 12.82 -14.70
CA ASN A 41 9.01 13.95 -14.35
C ASN A 41 8.58 13.92 -12.86
N ALA A 42 7.75 14.89 -12.45
CA ALA A 42 7.27 15.00 -11.07
C ALA A 42 6.59 13.72 -10.55
N THR A 43 5.81 13.02 -11.38
CA THR A 43 5.14 11.78 -11.01
C THR A 43 6.14 10.66 -10.71
N ILE A 44 7.16 10.47 -11.55
CA ILE A 44 8.20 9.46 -11.30
C ILE A 44 8.98 9.77 -10.02
N ARG A 45 9.28 11.05 -9.75
CA ARG A 45 9.93 11.45 -8.48
C ARG A 45 9.06 11.21 -7.26
N GLU A 46 7.76 11.50 -7.34
CA GLU A 46 6.81 11.20 -6.27
C GLU A 46 6.70 9.69 -6.01
N ILE A 47 6.73 8.85 -7.06
CA ILE A 47 6.76 7.40 -6.91
C ILE A 47 8.08 6.94 -6.27
N ALA A 48 9.22 7.51 -6.66
CA ALA A 48 10.51 7.22 -6.04
C ALA A 48 10.51 7.55 -4.54
N ASP A 49 10.02 8.74 -4.18
CA ASP A 49 9.86 9.14 -2.77
C ASP A 49 8.88 8.21 -2.03
N TYR A 50 7.81 7.76 -2.68
CA TYR A 50 6.83 6.86 -2.08
C TYR A 50 7.41 5.46 -1.79
N TYR A 51 8.21 4.89 -2.69
CA TYR A 51 8.93 3.64 -2.40
C TYR A 51 10.08 3.86 -1.40
N ALA A 52 10.65 5.06 -1.30
CA ALA A 52 11.58 5.38 -0.22
C ALA A 52 10.89 5.39 1.16
N GLU A 53 9.64 5.85 1.27
CA GLU A 53 8.85 5.70 2.51
C GLU A 53 8.62 4.24 2.90
N GLU A 54 8.65 3.30 1.93
CA GLU A 54 8.54 1.86 2.20
C GLU A 54 9.84 1.22 2.70
N GLY A 55 10.95 1.97 2.72
CA GLY A 55 12.27 1.53 3.19
C GLY A 55 13.30 1.24 2.09
N TYR A 56 13.02 1.59 0.84
CA TYR A 56 13.91 1.31 -0.29
C TYR A 56 14.80 2.51 -0.65
N VAL A 57 16.01 2.23 -1.11
CA VAL A 57 16.85 3.22 -1.81
C VAL A 57 16.44 3.21 -3.28
N VAL A 58 15.77 4.26 -3.75
CA VAL A 58 15.18 4.28 -5.10
C VAL A 58 15.98 5.17 -6.03
N LEU A 59 16.39 4.63 -7.17
CA LEU A 59 17.10 5.36 -8.23
C LEU A 59 16.25 5.36 -9.51
N ALA A 60 15.80 6.53 -9.95
CA ALA A 60 15.11 6.69 -11.23
C ALA A 60 16.08 7.27 -12.29
N PRO A 61 16.70 6.43 -13.15
CA PRO A 61 17.60 6.90 -14.20
C PRO A 61 16.87 7.65 -15.31
N ASP A 62 17.48 8.70 -15.85
CA ASP A 62 17.05 9.36 -17.09
C ASP A 62 17.38 8.45 -18.28
N LEU A 63 16.40 7.70 -18.77
CA LEU A 63 16.59 6.74 -19.86
C LEU A 63 16.51 7.39 -21.24
N PHE A 64 16.05 8.65 -21.34
CA PHE A 64 15.99 9.36 -22.62
C PHE A 64 17.24 10.18 -22.94
N TRP A 65 18.25 10.15 -22.06
CA TRP A 65 19.46 10.94 -22.15
C TRP A 65 20.21 10.83 -23.50
N ARG A 66 20.14 9.67 -24.16
CA ARG A 66 20.76 9.44 -25.48
C ARG A 66 20.07 10.21 -26.61
N GLN A 67 18.77 10.50 -26.46
CA GLN A 67 17.99 11.32 -27.39
C GLN A 67 18.07 12.80 -26.98
N GLU A 68 17.74 13.09 -25.72
CA GLU A 68 17.80 14.42 -25.12
C GLU A 68 17.91 14.25 -23.59
N PRO A 69 18.96 14.78 -22.92
CA PRO A 69 19.10 14.73 -21.47
C PRO A 69 18.07 15.56 -20.71
N GLY A 70 17.65 15.07 -19.54
CA GLY A 70 16.85 15.83 -18.57
C GLY A 70 15.40 16.02 -18.98
N ILE A 71 14.82 15.04 -19.68
CA ILE A 71 13.42 15.12 -20.10
C ILE A 71 12.49 15.01 -18.91
N GLU A 72 11.62 16.03 -18.80
CA GLU A 72 10.54 16.09 -17.82
C GLU A 72 9.30 16.68 -18.48
N LEU A 73 8.42 15.80 -18.98
CA LEU A 73 7.21 16.20 -19.69
C LEU A 73 5.98 16.20 -18.76
N GLY A 74 5.09 17.15 -19.01
CA GLY A 74 3.72 17.14 -18.50
C GLY A 74 2.81 16.22 -19.33
N TYR A 75 1.50 16.35 -19.12
CA TYR A 75 0.47 15.55 -19.79
C TYR A 75 -0.39 16.38 -20.77
N GLY A 76 0.11 17.54 -21.20
CA GLY A 76 -0.54 18.39 -22.20
C GLY A 76 -0.41 17.83 -23.63
N PRO A 77 -1.24 18.26 -24.59
CA PRO A 77 -1.24 17.69 -25.94
C PRO A 77 0.10 17.79 -26.69
N GLU A 78 0.84 18.89 -26.52
CA GLU A 78 2.16 19.07 -27.14
C GLU A 78 3.21 18.15 -26.51
N GLU A 79 3.17 18.03 -25.18
CA GLU A 79 4.02 17.13 -24.42
C GLU A 79 3.75 15.67 -24.77
N TRP A 80 2.50 15.28 -25.01
CA TRP A 80 2.14 13.95 -25.53
C TRP A 80 2.80 13.67 -26.88
N GLN A 81 2.75 14.62 -27.82
CA GLN A 81 3.39 14.44 -29.11
C GLN A 81 4.91 14.24 -28.95
N ARG A 82 5.56 15.03 -28.09
CA ARG A 82 6.99 14.86 -27.78
C ARG A 82 7.27 13.49 -27.13
N ALA A 83 6.46 13.09 -26.15
CA ALA A 83 6.57 11.82 -25.46
C ALA A 83 6.47 10.62 -26.42
N PHE A 84 5.55 10.67 -27.39
CA PHE A 84 5.48 9.66 -28.45
C PHE A 84 6.71 9.65 -29.35
N GLY A 85 7.30 10.81 -29.65
CA GLY A 85 8.58 10.90 -30.37
C GLY A 85 9.70 10.19 -29.63
N PHE A 86 9.86 10.46 -28.33
CA PHE A 86 10.86 9.78 -27.50
C PHE A 86 10.62 8.28 -27.42
N TYR A 87 9.37 7.84 -27.26
CA TYR A 87 9.00 6.43 -27.26
C TYR A 87 9.36 5.73 -28.59
N GLN A 88 9.07 6.36 -29.73
CA GLN A 88 9.37 5.80 -31.05
C GLN A 88 10.88 5.75 -31.34
N GLY A 89 11.65 6.74 -30.86
CA GLY A 89 13.10 6.81 -31.01
C GLY A 89 13.88 6.02 -29.96
N PHE A 90 13.21 5.42 -28.97
CA PHE A 90 13.88 4.73 -27.87
C PHE A 90 14.49 3.40 -28.31
N ASP A 91 15.82 3.29 -28.20
CA ASP A 91 16.54 2.04 -28.37
C ASP A 91 16.42 1.20 -27.08
N GLN A 92 15.71 0.08 -27.19
CA GLN A 92 15.43 -0.78 -26.05
C GLN A 92 16.68 -1.46 -25.48
N ASP A 93 17.59 -1.91 -26.34
CA ASP A 93 18.74 -2.69 -25.89
C ASP A 93 19.74 -1.77 -25.18
N LEU A 94 20.00 -0.58 -25.74
CA LEU A 94 20.77 0.46 -25.05
C LEU A 94 20.10 0.90 -23.74
N GLY A 95 18.77 0.99 -23.72
CA GLY A 95 18.01 1.26 -22.49
C GLY A 95 18.24 0.23 -21.39
N ILE A 96 18.33 -1.06 -21.74
CA ILE A 96 18.64 -2.13 -20.77
C ILE A 96 20.10 -2.05 -20.30
N GLU A 97 21.05 -1.69 -21.17
CA GLU A 97 22.44 -1.44 -20.75
C GLU A 97 22.54 -0.28 -19.75
N ASP A 98 21.79 0.81 -19.99
CA ASP A 98 21.74 1.95 -19.06
C ASP A 98 21.08 1.56 -17.72
N ILE A 99 20.05 0.71 -17.75
CA ILE A 99 19.44 0.16 -16.53
C ILE A 99 20.44 -0.72 -15.77
N ALA A 100 21.23 -1.55 -16.45
CA ALA A 100 22.27 -2.35 -15.82
C ALA A 100 23.34 -1.46 -15.16
N ALA A 101 23.74 -0.37 -15.81
CA ALA A 101 24.65 0.62 -15.22
C ALA A 101 24.04 1.32 -13.98
N ALA A 102 22.73 1.61 -14.01
CA ALA A 102 22.01 2.15 -12.85
C ALA A 102 21.93 1.14 -11.69
N ILE A 103 21.69 -0.14 -11.97
CA ILE A 103 21.70 -1.23 -10.97
C ILE A 103 23.08 -1.30 -10.29
N GLU A 104 24.16 -1.35 -11.07
CA GLU A 104 25.52 -1.41 -10.51
C GLU A 104 25.89 -0.14 -9.74
N THR A 105 25.47 1.02 -10.24
CA THR A 105 25.62 2.29 -9.51
C THR A 105 24.93 2.22 -8.17
N LEU A 106 23.68 1.74 -8.12
CA LEU A 106 22.91 1.58 -6.89
C LEU A 106 23.58 0.59 -5.93
N ARG A 107 24.01 -0.59 -6.40
CA ARG A 107 24.72 -1.60 -5.61
C ARG A 107 26.03 -1.10 -4.99
N SER A 108 26.72 -0.21 -5.69
CA SER A 108 27.99 0.36 -5.22
C SER A 108 27.82 1.40 -4.10
N ARG A 109 26.59 1.84 -3.83
CA ARG A 109 26.31 2.89 -2.84
C ARG A 109 26.34 2.34 -1.41
N PRO A 110 26.86 3.13 -0.44
CA PRO A 110 26.81 2.75 0.97
C PRO A 110 25.37 2.71 1.52
N GLU A 111 24.43 3.46 0.93
CA GLU A 111 23.03 3.45 1.34
C GLU A 111 22.29 2.18 0.88
N CYS A 112 22.75 1.53 -0.21
CA CYS A 112 22.11 0.33 -0.72
C CYS A 112 22.59 -0.91 0.03
N THR A 113 21.87 -1.27 1.09
CA THR A 113 22.15 -2.43 1.91
C THR A 113 21.19 -3.55 1.53
N GLY A 114 21.61 -4.45 0.64
CA GLY A 114 20.85 -5.65 0.29
C GLY A 114 20.69 -5.87 -1.21
N ALA A 115 19.62 -6.59 -1.53
CA ALA A 115 19.20 -6.95 -2.88
C ALA A 115 18.73 -5.72 -3.68
N VAL A 116 18.71 -5.85 -5.02
CA VAL A 116 18.25 -4.80 -5.93
C VAL A 116 17.14 -5.33 -6.84
N GLY A 117 16.05 -4.58 -6.91
CA GLY A 117 14.93 -4.84 -7.80
C GLY A 117 14.73 -3.74 -8.84
N ALA A 118 13.80 -3.99 -9.76
CA ALA A 118 13.33 -3.03 -10.75
C ALA A 118 11.82 -2.79 -10.62
N LEU A 119 11.39 -1.54 -10.82
CA LEU A 119 9.99 -1.14 -10.84
C LEU A 119 9.75 -0.28 -12.06
N GLY A 120 8.69 -0.49 -12.83
CA GLY A 120 8.41 0.37 -13.97
C GLY A 120 6.96 0.46 -14.38
N PHE A 121 6.66 1.52 -15.13
CA PHE A 121 5.31 1.91 -15.54
C PHE A 121 5.27 2.16 -17.06
N CYS A 122 4.25 1.64 -17.76
CA CYS A 122 4.11 1.77 -19.22
C CYS A 122 5.35 1.23 -19.96
N LEU A 123 6.12 2.08 -20.66
CA LEU A 123 7.43 1.73 -21.22
C LEU A 123 8.33 1.09 -20.16
N GLY A 124 8.42 1.69 -18.98
CA GLY A 124 9.19 1.19 -17.86
C GLY A 124 8.76 -0.20 -17.39
N ALA A 125 7.49 -0.60 -17.57
CA ALA A 125 7.03 -1.92 -17.19
C ALA A 125 7.54 -3.01 -18.15
N ARG A 126 7.58 -2.72 -19.46
CA ARG A 126 8.27 -3.58 -20.43
C ARG A 126 9.76 -3.67 -20.09
N LEU A 127 10.38 -2.55 -19.74
CA LEU A 127 11.79 -2.52 -19.35
C LEU A 127 12.05 -3.27 -18.03
N ALA A 128 11.13 -3.24 -17.07
CA ALA A 128 11.24 -4.02 -15.83
C ALA A 128 11.19 -5.53 -16.11
N TYR A 129 10.28 -5.96 -17.00
CA TYR A 129 10.24 -7.35 -17.48
C TYR A 129 11.56 -7.76 -18.15
N LEU A 130 12.08 -6.95 -19.07
CA LEU A 130 13.34 -7.24 -19.75
C LEU A 130 14.54 -7.18 -18.79
N THR A 131 14.51 -6.31 -17.79
CA THR A 131 15.50 -6.28 -16.71
C THR A 131 15.50 -7.60 -15.95
N ALA A 132 14.32 -8.17 -15.66
CA ALA A 132 14.21 -9.49 -15.04
C ALA A 132 14.78 -10.62 -15.92
N CYS A 133 14.71 -10.47 -17.24
CA CYS A 133 15.23 -11.45 -18.20
C CYS A 133 16.74 -11.30 -18.45
N ARG A 134 17.27 -10.07 -18.45
CA ARG A 134 18.60 -9.75 -18.98
C ARG A 134 19.60 -9.25 -17.94
N CYS A 135 19.11 -8.83 -16.78
CA CYS A 135 19.93 -8.32 -15.68
C CYS A 135 19.80 -9.20 -14.44
N ASP A 136 20.76 -9.06 -13.54
CA ASP A 136 20.75 -9.72 -12.24
C ASP A 136 19.97 -8.86 -11.24
N VAL A 137 18.67 -9.15 -11.09
CA VAL A 137 17.79 -8.49 -10.11
C VAL A 137 16.98 -9.51 -9.32
N ASP A 138 16.76 -9.22 -8.04
CA ASP A 138 16.07 -10.11 -7.11
C ASP A 138 14.54 -10.09 -7.31
N ALA A 139 14.02 -8.95 -7.77
CA ALA A 139 12.61 -8.78 -8.13
C ALA A 139 12.41 -7.71 -9.21
N ALA A 140 11.41 -7.90 -10.06
CA ALA A 140 10.94 -6.92 -11.02
C ALA A 140 9.42 -6.75 -10.96
N VAL A 141 8.96 -5.51 -11.07
CA VAL A 141 7.55 -5.16 -11.02
C VAL A 141 7.20 -4.24 -12.18
N GLY A 142 6.20 -4.61 -12.98
CA GLY A 142 5.71 -3.84 -14.10
C GLY A 142 4.23 -3.44 -13.95
N TYR A 143 3.91 -2.19 -14.25
CA TYR A 143 2.56 -1.65 -14.29
C TYR A 143 2.16 -1.29 -15.73
N TYR A 144 1.03 -1.86 -16.20
CA TYR A 144 0.43 -1.58 -17.51
C TYR A 144 1.45 -1.58 -18.65
N GLY A 145 2.30 -2.61 -18.67
CA GLY A 145 3.33 -2.78 -19.69
C GLY A 145 2.76 -3.17 -21.05
N MET A 146 3.37 -2.64 -22.10
CA MET A 146 2.98 -2.87 -23.49
C MET A 146 4.08 -3.66 -24.20
N GLY A 147 3.73 -4.59 -25.10
CA GLY A 147 4.70 -5.28 -25.94
C GLY A 147 5.53 -6.36 -25.24
N ILE A 148 5.15 -6.80 -24.04
CA ILE A 148 5.83 -7.89 -23.29
C ILE A 148 5.66 -9.22 -24.03
N GLU A 149 4.52 -9.43 -24.69
CA GLU A 149 4.21 -10.61 -25.50
C GLU A 149 5.23 -10.86 -26.62
N ASN A 150 5.95 -9.81 -27.06
CA ASN A 150 6.98 -9.90 -28.11
C ASN A 150 8.33 -10.44 -27.59
N HIS A 151 8.48 -10.69 -26.29
CA HIS A 151 9.74 -11.06 -25.63
C HIS A 151 9.58 -12.28 -24.69
N LEU A 152 8.55 -13.11 -24.91
CA LEU A 152 8.24 -14.24 -24.03
C LEU A 152 9.28 -15.38 -24.11
N ASP A 153 10.04 -15.46 -25.20
CA ASP A 153 11.15 -16.39 -25.36
C ASP A 153 12.29 -16.13 -24.36
N GLU A 154 12.45 -14.88 -23.95
CA GLU A 154 13.47 -14.49 -22.97
C GLU A 154 13.08 -14.82 -21.52
N ALA A 155 11.81 -15.13 -21.26
CA ALA A 155 11.31 -15.42 -19.91
C ALA A 155 12.03 -16.59 -19.22
N VAL A 156 12.66 -17.49 -19.99
CA VAL A 156 13.49 -18.59 -19.46
C VAL A 156 14.69 -18.08 -18.64
N ASN A 157 15.09 -16.83 -18.82
CA ASN A 157 16.22 -16.23 -18.13
C ASN A 157 15.86 -15.60 -16.80
N ILE A 158 14.57 -15.44 -16.49
CA ILE A 158 14.12 -14.87 -15.21
C ILE A 158 14.59 -15.77 -14.05
N ARG A 159 15.22 -15.15 -13.05
CA ARG A 159 15.70 -15.80 -11.82
C ARG A 159 15.02 -15.25 -10.57
N GLY A 160 14.79 -13.94 -10.53
CA GLY A 160 14.10 -13.25 -9.45
C GLY A 160 12.58 -13.36 -9.52
N ARG A 161 11.90 -12.67 -8.60
CA ARG A 161 10.44 -12.57 -8.59
C ARG A 161 9.97 -11.59 -9.67
N LEU A 162 8.87 -11.90 -10.37
CA LEU A 162 8.26 -10.99 -11.34
C LEU A 162 6.80 -10.73 -10.97
N VAL A 163 6.38 -9.47 -10.93
CA VAL A 163 4.97 -9.10 -10.81
C VAL A 163 4.55 -8.18 -11.93
N LEU A 164 3.49 -8.54 -12.65
CA LEU A 164 2.92 -7.71 -13.70
C LEU A 164 1.47 -7.34 -13.38
N HIS A 165 1.17 -6.05 -13.40
CA HIS A 165 -0.15 -5.48 -13.16
C HIS A 165 -0.76 -5.00 -14.47
N PHE A 166 -1.86 -5.61 -14.90
CA PHE A 166 -2.57 -5.31 -16.14
C PHE A 166 -3.91 -4.62 -15.88
N ALA A 167 -4.23 -3.63 -16.71
CA ALA A 167 -5.56 -3.03 -16.76
C ALA A 167 -6.47 -3.81 -17.72
N GLU A 168 -7.73 -4.03 -17.34
CA GLU A 168 -8.68 -4.79 -18.18
C GLU A 168 -9.04 -4.06 -19.48
N GLN A 169 -9.14 -2.74 -19.44
CA GLN A 169 -9.58 -1.92 -20.58
C GLN A 169 -8.42 -1.35 -21.40
N ASP A 170 -7.17 -1.71 -21.05
CA ASP A 170 -5.96 -1.21 -21.71
C ASP A 170 -5.87 -1.67 -23.18
N GLU A 171 -6.09 -0.75 -24.11
CA GLU A 171 -6.01 -1.02 -25.55
C GLU A 171 -4.58 -1.31 -26.04
N TYR A 172 -3.57 -0.88 -25.28
CA TYR A 172 -2.18 -1.16 -25.62
C TYR A 172 -1.70 -2.54 -25.16
N CYS A 173 -2.45 -3.19 -24.26
CA CYS A 173 -2.26 -4.58 -23.86
C CYS A 173 -3.59 -5.34 -23.97
N PRO A 174 -4.07 -5.60 -25.21
CA PRO A 174 -5.38 -6.18 -25.45
C PRO A 174 -5.47 -7.60 -24.86
N ALA A 175 -6.70 -8.12 -24.71
CA ALA A 175 -6.95 -9.42 -24.10
C ALA A 175 -6.15 -10.57 -24.73
N ALA A 176 -5.91 -10.54 -26.05
CA ALA A 176 -5.08 -11.54 -26.74
C ALA A 176 -3.63 -11.52 -26.24
N ALA A 177 -2.99 -10.34 -26.16
CA ALA A 177 -1.64 -10.20 -25.63
C ALA A 177 -1.56 -10.66 -24.16
N ARG A 178 -2.55 -10.28 -23.34
CA ARG A 178 -2.63 -10.74 -21.94
C ARG A 178 -2.76 -12.25 -21.82
N GLN A 179 -3.52 -12.91 -22.71
CA GLN A 179 -3.64 -14.36 -22.73
C GLN A 179 -2.32 -15.05 -23.12
N GLU A 180 -1.57 -14.51 -24.08
CA GLU A 180 -0.24 -15.02 -24.45
C GLU A 180 0.75 -14.92 -23.28
N ILE A 181 0.79 -13.77 -22.60
CA ILE A 181 1.61 -13.57 -21.40
C ILE A 181 1.20 -14.56 -20.29
N GLN A 182 -0.10 -14.69 -20.01
CA GLN A 182 -0.59 -15.62 -19.00
C GLN A 182 -0.20 -17.08 -19.31
N ALA A 183 -0.29 -17.49 -20.57
CA ALA A 183 0.07 -18.84 -20.99
C ALA A 183 1.58 -19.11 -20.85
N ALA A 184 2.44 -18.11 -21.14
CA ALA A 184 3.88 -18.28 -21.06
C ALA A 184 4.46 -18.19 -19.64
N LEU A 185 3.83 -17.40 -18.76
CA LEU A 185 4.40 -17.04 -17.45
C LEU A 185 3.61 -17.57 -16.25
N GLY A 186 2.32 -17.87 -16.40
CA GLY A 186 1.39 -18.04 -15.28
C GLY A 186 1.57 -19.28 -14.41
N GLU A 187 2.32 -20.29 -14.86
CA GLU A 187 2.56 -21.54 -14.10
C GLU A 187 3.86 -21.52 -13.29
N ARG A 188 4.48 -20.34 -13.09
CA ARG A 188 5.76 -20.21 -12.39
C ARG A 188 5.57 -19.54 -11.02
N ASP A 189 5.94 -20.22 -9.93
CA ASP A 189 5.74 -19.74 -8.54
C ASP A 189 6.35 -18.36 -8.24
N ALA A 190 7.43 -18.00 -8.94
CA ALA A 190 8.10 -16.71 -8.78
C ALA A 190 7.45 -15.57 -9.60
N ILE A 191 6.41 -15.87 -10.40
CA ILE A 191 5.74 -14.90 -11.27
C ILE A 191 4.28 -14.74 -10.86
N GLU A 192 3.85 -13.50 -10.65
CA GLU A 192 2.46 -13.17 -10.36
C GLU A 192 1.92 -12.18 -11.39
N LEU A 193 0.76 -12.51 -11.95
CA LEU A 193 0.07 -11.69 -12.94
C LEU A 193 -1.27 -11.27 -12.35
N TYR A 194 -1.51 -9.96 -12.31
CA TYR A 194 -2.73 -9.40 -11.74
C TYR A 194 -3.48 -8.61 -12.81
N LEU A 195 -4.76 -8.92 -12.97
CA LEU A 195 -5.68 -8.15 -13.80
C LEU A 195 -6.60 -7.30 -12.92
N TYR A 196 -6.70 -6.01 -13.22
CA TYR A 196 -7.57 -5.06 -12.52
C TYR A 196 -8.81 -4.79 -13.39
N PRO A 197 -10.01 -5.23 -12.96
CA PRO A 197 -11.24 -5.03 -13.72
C PRO A 197 -11.65 -3.57 -13.78
N GLY A 198 -12.23 -3.14 -14.90
CA GLY A 198 -12.86 -1.83 -15.03
C GLY A 198 -11.93 -0.63 -15.11
N VAL A 199 -10.61 -0.82 -15.14
CA VAL A 199 -9.61 0.26 -15.22
C VAL A 199 -8.84 0.22 -16.54
N ASP A 200 -8.30 1.37 -16.94
CA ASP A 200 -7.58 1.60 -18.20
C ASP A 200 -6.07 1.79 -17.97
N HIS A 201 -5.32 1.97 -19.05
CA HIS A 201 -3.90 2.28 -19.02
C HIS A 201 -3.61 3.45 -18.08
N ALA A 202 -2.51 3.33 -17.34
CA ALA A 202 -2.11 4.31 -16.33
C ALA A 202 -3.05 4.47 -15.12
N PHE A 203 -3.84 3.43 -14.77
CA PHE A 203 -4.69 3.43 -13.58
C PHE A 203 -3.97 3.77 -12.27
N ALA A 204 -2.65 3.53 -12.19
CA ALA A 204 -1.84 3.81 -11.01
C ALA A 204 -1.15 5.19 -11.04
N ARG A 205 -1.30 5.98 -12.12
CA ARG A 205 -0.68 7.30 -12.26
C ARG A 205 -1.49 8.35 -11.49
N PRO A 206 -0.98 8.89 -10.37
CA PRO A 206 -1.76 9.81 -9.54
C PRO A 206 -2.20 11.04 -10.33
N ARG A 207 -3.45 11.47 -10.10
CA ARG A 207 -4.05 12.69 -10.69
C ARG A 207 -4.21 12.64 -12.23
N SER A 208 -4.03 11.47 -12.85
CA SER A 208 -4.40 11.27 -14.26
C SER A 208 -5.90 11.02 -14.42
N GLU A 209 -6.43 11.16 -15.64
CA GLU A 209 -7.83 10.87 -15.96
C GLU A 209 -8.22 9.42 -15.62
N HIS A 210 -7.30 8.47 -15.83
CA HIS A 210 -7.53 7.04 -15.60
C HIS A 210 -7.21 6.59 -14.17
N TYR A 211 -6.77 7.50 -13.28
CA TYR A 211 -6.36 7.13 -11.93
C TYR A 211 -7.52 6.47 -11.14
N ASP A 212 -7.35 5.20 -10.81
CA ASP A 212 -8.26 4.45 -9.96
C ASP A 212 -7.57 4.13 -8.63
N LYS A 213 -7.96 4.86 -7.58
CA LYS A 213 -7.32 4.76 -6.26
C LYS A 213 -7.39 3.33 -5.68
N PRO A 214 -8.52 2.60 -5.71
CA PRO A 214 -8.58 1.22 -5.23
C PRO A 214 -7.60 0.28 -5.95
N ALA A 215 -7.59 0.27 -7.29
CA ALA A 215 -6.69 -0.56 -8.08
C ALA A 215 -5.22 -0.17 -7.86
N ALA A 216 -4.92 1.13 -7.85
CA ALA A 216 -3.57 1.63 -7.60
C ALA A 216 -3.03 1.20 -6.22
N LEU A 217 -3.83 1.32 -5.16
CA LEU A 217 -3.43 0.92 -3.81
C LEU A 217 -3.28 -0.60 -3.67
N MET A 218 -4.14 -1.39 -4.33
CA MET A 218 -4.03 -2.85 -4.35
C MET A 218 -2.77 -3.30 -5.10
N ALA A 219 -2.48 -2.69 -6.26
CA ALA A 219 -1.28 -2.96 -7.03
C ALA A 219 -0.01 -2.60 -6.25
N HIS A 220 0.01 -1.42 -5.61
CA HIS A 220 1.11 -1.00 -4.74
C HIS A 220 1.35 -1.99 -3.60
N GLN A 221 0.29 -2.41 -2.91
CA GLN A 221 0.42 -3.39 -1.82
C GLN A 221 1.02 -4.72 -2.32
N ARG A 222 0.57 -5.22 -3.48
CA ARG A 222 1.13 -6.43 -4.10
C ARG A 222 2.58 -6.24 -4.53
N SER A 223 2.96 -5.07 -5.03
CA SER A 223 4.34 -4.74 -5.39
C SER A 223 5.26 -4.67 -4.18
N VAL A 224 4.85 -3.99 -3.10
CA VAL A 224 5.64 -3.95 -1.87
C VAL A 224 5.74 -5.34 -1.26
N ALA A 225 4.67 -6.15 -1.27
CA ALA A 225 4.73 -7.55 -0.87
C ALA A 225 5.68 -8.39 -1.76
N ALA A 226 5.74 -8.07 -3.06
CA ALA A 226 6.66 -8.69 -4.01
C ALA A 226 8.11 -8.47 -3.59
N PHE A 227 8.46 -7.20 -3.40
CA PHE A 227 9.78 -6.75 -2.99
C PHE A 227 10.13 -7.24 -1.58
N ARG A 228 9.26 -7.08 -0.57
CA ARG A 228 9.56 -7.52 0.80
C ARG A 228 9.95 -9.00 0.85
N LYS A 229 9.20 -9.88 0.19
CA LYS A 229 9.52 -11.32 0.15
C LYS A 229 10.87 -11.62 -0.54
N ALA A 230 11.25 -10.84 -1.55
CA ALA A 230 12.44 -11.10 -2.36
C ALA A 230 13.70 -10.43 -1.81
N MET A 231 13.58 -9.22 -1.28
CA MET A 231 14.68 -8.32 -0.98
C MET A 231 14.60 -7.65 0.41
N GLY A 232 13.50 -7.81 1.15
CA GLY A 232 13.22 -7.01 2.34
C GLY A 232 12.90 -5.54 1.97
N PRO A 233 12.96 -4.59 2.91
CA PRO A 233 13.19 -4.79 4.32
C PRO A 233 11.98 -5.45 4.99
N HIS A 234 12.22 -6.19 6.07
CA HIS A 234 11.17 -6.81 6.87
C HIS A 234 10.99 -6.02 8.16
N TYR A 235 9.74 -5.67 8.46
CA TYR A 235 9.37 -4.95 9.67
C TYR A 235 8.51 -5.85 10.57
N ASP A 236 8.74 -5.77 11.87
CA ASP A 236 7.84 -6.40 12.85
C ASP A 236 6.61 -5.51 13.04
N LEU A 237 5.63 -5.66 12.15
CA LEU A 237 4.40 -4.85 12.18
C LEU A 237 3.60 -5.06 13.46
N SER A 238 3.71 -6.24 14.09
CA SER A 238 3.05 -6.51 15.38
C SER A 238 3.66 -5.63 16.46
N ALA A 239 5.00 -5.62 16.57
CA ALA A 239 5.69 -4.80 17.57
C ALA A 239 5.47 -3.30 17.34
N LEU A 240 5.45 -2.84 16.08
CA LEU A 240 5.15 -1.45 15.74
C LEU A 240 3.74 -1.05 16.18
N TRP A 241 2.76 -1.92 15.95
CA TRP A 241 1.38 -1.68 16.39
C TRP A 241 1.24 -1.72 17.91
N ASP A 242 1.80 -2.72 18.58
CA ASP A 242 1.76 -2.80 20.04
C ASP A 242 2.37 -1.56 20.68
N LYS A 243 3.44 -1.02 20.08
CA LYS A 243 4.06 0.21 20.55
C LYS A 243 3.19 1.44 20.33
N HIS A 244 2.48 1.51 19.20
CA HIS A 244 1.51 2.57 18.95
C HIS A 244 0.37 2.55 19.99
N CYS A 245 -0.23 1.39 20.23
CA CYS A 245 -1.28 1.23 21.25
C CYS A 245 -0.80 1.54 22.67
N GLU A 246 0.45 1.18 23.00
CA GLU A 246 1.05 1.54 24.29
C GLU A 246 1.01 3.06 24.49
N TYR A 247 1.36 3.84 23.46
CA TYR A 247 1.34 5.29 23.53
C TYR A 247 -0.06 5.88 23.64
N GLU A 248 -1.04 5.32 22.93
CA GLU A 248 -2.42 5.80 22.96
C GLU A 248 -3.14 5.47 24.28
N PHE A 249 -2.98 4.25 24.79
CA PHE A 249 -3.82 3.74 25.87
C PHE A 249 -3.09 3.60 27.21
N SER A 250 -1.78 3.29 27.19
CA SER A 250 -1.02 3.06 28.42
C SER A 250 -0.32 4.33 28.91
N THR A 251 0.54 4.93 28.08
CA THR A 251 1.28 6.15 28.47
C THR A 251 0.48 7.42 28.18
N ARG A 252 -0.56 7.34 27.33
CA ARG A 252 -1.41 8.45 26.91
C ARG A 252 -0.60 9.66 26.43
N ASN A 253 0.36 9.43 25.51
CA ASN A 253 1.25 10.46 24.99
C ASN A 253 1.02 10.70 23.49
N VAL A 254 0.36 11.80 23.16
CA VAL A 254 0.06 12.20 21.77
C VAL A 254 1.31 12.43 20.94
N ASP A 255 2.35 13.04 21.51
CA ASP A 255 3.58 13.35 20.76
C ASP A 255 4.30 12.04 20.37
N ASP A 256 4.36 11.08 21.29
CA ASP A 256 4.94 9.75 21.03
C ASP A 256 4.08 8.94 20.06
N THR A 257 2.75 8.95 20.20
CA THR A 257 1.82 8.33 19.24
C THR A 257 2.05 8.89 17.83
N MET A 258 2.04 10.21 17.67
CA MET A 258 2.21 10.84 16.36
C MET A 258 3.60 10.58 15.76
N ALA A 259 4.63 10.40 16.59
CA ALA A 259 5.97 10.04 16.12
C ALA A 259 6.06 8.63 15.51
N THR A 260 5.08 7.74 15.76
CA THR A 260 5.01 6.41 15.12
C THR A 260 4.36 6.43 13.74
N MET A 261 3.78 7.56 13.33
CA MET A 261 3.04 7.67 12.08
C MET A 261 3.85 8.36 10.98
N VAL A 262 3.41 8.21 9.73
CA VAL A 262 3.96 8.96 8.59
C VAL A 262 3.64 10.45 8.71
N ALA A 263 4.25 11.29 7.85
CA ALA A 263 4.04 12.74 7.88
C ALA A 263 2.58 13.17 7.59
N GLU A 264 1.87 12.41 6.74
CA GLU A 264 0.46 12.66 6.41
C GLU A 264 -0.39 11.41 6.72
N PRO A 265 -0.65 11.12 8.00
CA PRO A 265 -1.40 9.94 8.42
C PRO A 265 -2.90 10.21 8.39
N TYR A 266 -3.73 9.16 8.53
CA TYR A 266 -5.13 9.38 8.89
C TYR A 266 -5.74 8.25 9.71
N VAL A 267 -6.75 8.57 10.50
CA VAL A 267 -7.57 7.61 11.22
C VAL A 267 -9.03 7.81 10.83
N ASN A 268 -9.74 6.70 10.62
CA ASN A 268 -11.17 6.72 10.37
C ASN A 268 -11.88 5.65 11.19
N HIS A 269 -12.64 6.12 12.18
CA HIS A 269 -13.63 5.32 12.88
C HIS A 269 -14.87 5.19 12.02
N ILE A 270 -15.03 4.03 11.38
CA ILE A 270 -15.98 3.83 10.29
C ILE A 270 -17.43 4.08 10.72
N PRO A 271 -17.91 3.61 11.89
CA PRO A 271 -19.32 3.76 12.26
C PRO A 271 -19.75 5.19 12.59
N THR A 272 -18.82 6.05 13.02
CA THR A 272 -19.11 7.42 13.46
C THR A 272 -18.47 8.49 12.57
N LEU A 273 -17.65 8.11 11.59
CA LEU A 273 -16.88 9.01 10.73
C LEU A 273 -16.04 10.03 11.52
N THR A 274 -15.45 9.59 12.63
CA THR A 274 -14.56 10.40 13.46
C THR A 274 -13.10 10.02 13.21
N GLY A 275 -12.17 10.93 13.55
CA GLY A 275 -10.75 10.77 13.32
C GLY A 275 -10.12 12.06 12.82
N GLY A 276 -9.09 11.94 12.00
CA GLY A 276 -8.38 13.08 11.42
C GLY A 276 -7.54 12.65 10.21
N VAL A 277 -7.29 13.59 9.29
CA VAL A 277 -6.48 13.39 8.09
C VAL A 277 -5.35 14.41 8.06
N GLY A 278 -4.13 13.94 7.84
CA GLY A 278 -2.91 14.73 7.91
C GLY A 278 -2.50 15.03 9.36
N TYR A 279 -1.24 15.42 9.53
CA TYR A 279 -0.63 15.58 10.86
C TYR A 279 -1.45 16.50 11.77
N LYS A 280 -1.83 17.67 11.25
CA LYS A 280 -2.45 18.72 12.05
C LYS A 280 -3.81 18.31 12.62
N ASP A 281 -4.68 17.76 11.78
CA ASP A 281 -6.04 17.42 12.20
C ASP A 281 -6.03 16.14 13.04
N LEU A 282 -5.18 15.16 12.72
CA LEU A 282 -5.05 13.96 13.54
C LEU A 282 -4.43 14.26 14.92
N TYR A 283 -3.37 15.07 14.99
CA TYR A 283 -2.80 15.51 16.26
C TYR A 283 -3.85 16.18 17.16
N ARG A 284 -4.65 17.08 16.57
CA ARG A 284 -5.74 17.76 17.28
C ARG A 284 -6.79 16.76 17.75
N PHE A 285 -7.17 15.80 16.90
CA PHE A 285 -8.10 14.74 17.25
C PHE A 285 -7.60 13.92 18.43
N TYR A 286 -6.37 13.38 18.36
CA TYR A 286 -5.80 12.59 19.45
C TYR A 286 -5.73 13.34 20.76
N LYS A 287 -5.28 14.60 20.72
CA LYS A 287 -5.10 15.44 21.91
C LYS A 287 -6.38 15.82 22.62
N HIS A 288 -7.47 16.00 21.89
CA HIS A 288 -8.68 16.60 22.45
C HIS A 288 -9.89 15.68 22.47
N HIS A 289 -9.86 14.58 21.71
CA HIS A 289 -11.04 13.74 21.50
C HIS A 289 -10.78 12.23 21.62
N PHE A 290 -9.54 11.77 21.84
CA PHE A 290 -9.24 10.33 21.89
C PHE A 290 -8.42 9.91 23.11
N VAL A 291 -7.14 10.26 23.17
CA VAL A 291 -6.15 9.67 24.11
C VAL A 291 -6.58 9.83 25.58
N ASP A 292 -7.02 11.03 25.97
CA ASP A 292 -7.48 11.32 27.34
C ASP A 292 -9.01 11.22 27.50
N SER A 293 -9.73 10.93 26.43
CA SER A 293 -11.21 10.88 26.42
C SER A 293 -11.77 9.52 26.83
N ASN A 294 -10.94 8.48 26.82
CA ASN A 294 -11.35 7.13 27.19
C ASN A 294 -11.54 6.99 28.72
N PRO A 295 -12.56 6.23 29.18
CA PRO A 295 -12.73 5.89 30.60
C PRO A 295 -11.49 5.27 31.24
N ASP A 296 -11.35 5.43 32.56
CA ASP A 296 -10.17 4.93 33.27
C ASP A 296 -10.19 3.40 33.43
N ASP A 297 -11.37 2.79 33.30
CA ASP A 297 -11.57 1.34 33.30
C ASP A 297 -11.55 0.72 31.89
N THR A 298 -11.16 1.49 30.86
CA THR A 298 -11.04 0.96 29.50
C THR A 298 -10.03 -0.18 29.44
N THR A 299 -10.46 -1.33 28.92
CA THR A 299 -9.59 -2.49 28.67
C THR A 299 -9.68 -2.94 27.22
N LEU A 300 -8.53 -3.25 26.64
CA LEU A 300 -8.40 -3.90 25.34
C LEU A 300 -8.05 -5.37 25.58
N ILE A 301 -8.92 -6.29 25.16
CA ILE A 301 -8.64 -7.73 25.22
C ILE A 301 -8.35 -8.21 23.79
N PRO A 302 -7.09 -8.51 23.42
CA PRO A 302 -6.76 -9.03 22.11
C PRO A 302 -7.41 -10.40 21.88
N LEU A 303 -7.99 -10.63 20.71
CA LEU A 303 -8.67 -11.87 20.34
C LEU A 303 -7.95 -12.59 19.20
N SER A 304 -7.66 -11.87 18.12
CA SER A 304 -6.94 -12.41 16.97
C SER A 304 -6.16 -11.31 16.25
N ARG A 305 -5.06 -11.71 15.59
CA ARG A 305 -4.25 -10.80 14.77
C ARG A 305 -3.81 -11.48 13.50
N THR A 306 -4.10 -10.86 12.36
CA THR A 306 -3.59 -11.27 11.05
C THR A 306 -2.56 -10.27 10.58
N ILE A 307 -1.35 -10.75 10.28
CA ILE A 307 -0.22 -9.92 9.83
C ILE A 307 0.00 -10.16 8.35
N GLY A 308 -0.18 -9.12 7.54
CA GLY A 308 0.21 -9.10 6.13
C GLY A 308 1.53 -8.36 5.94
N GLU A 309 1.96 -8.24 4.68
CA GLU A 309 3.24 -7.59 4.37
C GLU A 309 3.22 -6.10 4.70
N THR A 310 2.12 -5.38 4.47
CA THR A 310 2.03 -3.91 4.64
C THR A 310 0.97 -3.47 5.64
N GLN A 311 0.28 -4.41 6.29
CA GLN A 311 -0.87 -4.11 7.11
C GLN A 311 -1.14 -5.24 8.11
N ILE A 312 -1.83 -4.90 9.19
CA ILE A 312 -2.40 -5.88 10.11
C ILE A 312 -3.92 -5.71 10.17
N VAL A 313 -4.59 -6.80 10.56
CA VAL A 313 -5.98 -6.79 11.02
C VAL A 313 -5.96 -7.29 12.45
N ASP A 314 -6.31 -6.41 13.39
CA ASP A 314 -6.34 -6.70 14.82
C ASP A 314 -7.78 -6.73 15.32
N GLU A 315 -8.18 -7.84 15.91
CA GLU A 315 -9.50 -8.05 16.48
C GLU A 315 -9.38 -8.08 18.00
N LEU A 316 -10.13 -7.21 18.66
CA LEU A 316 -10.10 -7.07 20.11
C LEU A 316 -11.49 -6.82 20.68
N LEU A 317 -11.65 -7.09 21.97
CA LEU A 317 -12.82 -6.64 22.72
C LEU A 317 -12.48 -5.30 23.41
N PHE A 318 -13.28 -4.28 23.12
CA PHE A 318 -13.20 -2.97 23.74
C PHE A 318 -14.23 -2.88 24.87
N CYS A 319 -13.76 -2.83 26.12
CA CYS A 319 -14.62 -2.80 27.30
C CYS A 319 -14.41 -1.53 28.12
N PHE A 320 -15.50 -0.94 28.62
CA PHE A 320 -15.46 0.26 29.47
C PHE A 320 -16.80 0.52 30.15
N THR A 321 -16.80 1.33 31.22
CA THR A 321 -18.02 1.96 31.73
C THR A 321 -18.25 3.29 31.02
N HIS A 322 -19.44 3.52 30.47
CA HIS A 322 -19.80 4.82 29.86
C HIS A 322 -20.07 5.88 30.94
N ASP A 323 -19.00 6.35 31.60
CA ASP A 323 -18.98 7.28 32.74
C ASP A 323 -18.69 8.74 32.36
N ARG A 324 -18.23 8.97 31.13
CA ARG A 324 -17.92 10.27 30.52
C ARG A 324 -18.35 10.28 29.06
N GLU A 325 -18.41 11.45 28.46
CA GLU A 325 -18.65 11.59 27.02
C GLU A 325 -17.42 11.09 26.23
N ILE A 326 -17.66 10.29 25.19
CA ILE A 326 -16.63 9.69 24.35
C ILE A 326 -16.90 10.08 22.89
N ASP A 327 -16.53 11.31 22.52
CA ASP A 327 -16.89 11.94 21.24
C ASP A 327 -16.62 11.07 20.01
N TRP A 328 -15.51 10.35 20.01
CA TRP A 328 -15.10 9.55 18.85
C TRP A 328 -15.99 8.31 18.64
N LEU A 329 -16.55 7.76 19.72
CA LEU A 329 -17.32 6.50 19.74
C LEU A 329 -18.84 6.74 19.85
N LEU A 330 -19.24 7.72 20.66
CA LEU A 330 -20.62 8.05 21.01
C LEU A 330 -20.85 9.57 20.95
N PRO A 331 -20.67 10.21 19.77
CA PRO A 331 -20.72 11.67 19.65
C PRO A 331 -22.07 12.23 20.12
N GLY A 332 -22.02 13.11 21.12
CA GLY A 332 -23.18 13.80 21.69
C GLY A 332 -24.08 12.96 22.61
N ILE A 333 -23.64 11.77 23.03
CA ILE A 333 -24.39 10.94 23.99
C ILE A 333 -23.82 11.15 25.40
N ALA A 334 -24.66 11.61 26.32
CA ALA A 334 -24.29 11.80 27.71
C ALA A 334 -23.98 10.46 28.43
N PRO A 335 -23.14 10.47 29.48
CA PRO A 335 -22.81 9.28 30.25
C PRO A 335 -24.04 8.52 30.74
N THR A 336 -24.07 7.20 30.53
CA THR A 336 -25.20 6.34 30.93
C THR A 336 -24.87 5.46 32.12
N GLY A 337 -23.60 5.38 32.52
CA GLY A 337 -23.10 4.49 33.58
C GLY A 337 -23.23 3.01 33.25
N LYS A 338 -23.52 2.65 32.00
CA LYS A 338 -23.64 1.27 31.54
C LYS A 338 -22.27 0.71 31.18
N GLN A 339 -22.08 -0.56 31.51
CA GLN A 339 -20.93 -1.34 31.06
C GLN A 339 -21.12 -1.70 29.59
N VAL A 340 -20.05 -1.51 28.81
CA VAL A 340 -19.98 -1.81 27.39
C VAL A 340 -18.93 -2.88 27.15
N GLU A 341 -19.26 -3.83 26.28
CA GLU A 341 -18.34 -4.79 25.68
C GLU A 341 -18.66 -4.87 24.19
N ILE A 342 -17.77 -4.40 23.33
CA ILE A 342 -18.00 -4.40 21.88
C ILE A 342 -16.80 -4.98 21.13
N PRO A 343 -17.01 -5.93 20.21
CA PRO A 343 -15.97 -6.34 19.28
C PRO A 343 -15.55 -5.16 18.41
N LEU A 344 -14.25 -4.97 18.29
CA LEU A 344 -13.63 -3.92 17.50
C LEU A 344 -12.57 -4.55 16.59
N VAL A 345 -12.56 -4.14 15.32
CA VAL A 345 -11.55 -4.55 14.34
C VAL A 345 -10.80 -3.33 13.85
N ALA A 346 -9.48 -3.32 14.05
CA ALA A 346 -8.58 -2.31 13.51
C ALA A 346 -7.85 -2.88 12.29
N ILE A 347 -8.00 -2.21 11.14
CA ILE A 347 -7.19 -2.46 9.95
C ILE A 347 -6.14 -1.36 9.88
N VAL A 348 -4.89 -1.72 10.16
CA VAL A 348 -3.78 -0.76 10.30
C VAL A 348 -2.80 -0.96 9.15
N LYS A 349 -2.59 0.08 8.35
CA LYS A 349 -1.67 0.07 7.21
C LYS A 349 -0.38 0.82 7.56
N PHE A 350 0.74 0.26 7.12
CA PHE A 350 2.07 0.81 7.31
C PHE A 350 2.67 1.26 5.97
N ARG A 351 3.61 2.21 6.06
CA ARG A 351 4.61 2.50 5.04
C ARG A 351 5.97 2.41 5.71
N GLY A 352 6.76 1.44 5.28
CA GLY A 352 8.00 1.11 5.98
C GLY A 352 7.73 0.74 7.46
N ASP A 353 8.41 1.43 8.37
CA ASP A 353 8.30 1.29 9.83
C ASP A 353 7.30 2.26 10.49
N LYS A 354 6.51 2.99 9.70
CA LYS A 354 5.54 3.98 10.19
C LYS A 354 4.10 3.61 9.85
N LEU A 355 3.18 3.94 10.75
CA LEU A 355 1.75 3.81 10.49
C LEU A 355 1.29 4.88 9.50
N TYR A 356 0.60 4.46 8.45
CA TYR A 356 -0.06 5.37 7.51
C TYR A 356 -1.50 5.63 7.89
N HIS A 357 -2.28 4.56 8.11
CA HIS A 357 -3.68 4.75 8.49
C HIS A 357 -4.27 3.63 9.31
N GLU A 358 -5.37 3.98 9.96
CA GLU A 358 -6.22 3.06 10.70
C GLU A 358 -7.67 3.17 10.20
N HIS A 359 -8.27 2.02 9.91
CA HIS A 359 -9.71 1.88 9.76
C HIS A 359 -10.24 1.04 10.91
N ILE A 360 -11.06 1.65 11.75
CA ILE A 360 -11.56 1.01 12.97
C ILE A 360 -13.06 0.77 12.82
N TYR A 361 -13.46 -0.49 12.98
CA TYR A 361 -14.83 -0.98 12.79
C TYR A 361 -15.39 -1.52 14.10
N TRP A 362 -16.67 -1.29 14.32
CA TRP A 362 -17.48 -1.96 15.34
C TRP A 362 -18.96 -1.87 14.93
N ASP A 363 -19.84 -2.58 15.64
CA ASP A 363 -21.29 -2.47 15.45
C ASP A 363 -21.88 -1.36 16.34
N GLN A 364 -22.15 -0.20 15.75
CA GLN A 364 -22.73 0.94 16.46
C GLN A 364 -24.13 0.63 17.00
N ALA A 365 -24.94 -0.18 16.31
CA ALA A 365 -26.30 -0.47 16.78
C ALA A 365 -26.26 -1.31 18.06
N SER A 366 -25.41 -2.34 18.11
CA SER A 366 -25.22 -3.13 19.32
C SER A 366 -24.68 -2.30 20.47
N LEU A 367 -23.76 -1.37 20.21
CA LEU A 367 -23.27 -0.42 21.22
C LEU A 367 -24.39 0.47 21.77
N LEU A 368 -25.23 1.06 20.90
CA LEU A 368 -26.33 1.94 21.31
C LEU A 368 -27.40 1.19 22.14
N VAL A 369 -27.64 -0.10 21.83
CA VAL A 369 -28.50 -0.97 22.66
C VAL A 369 -27.90 -1.17 24.05
N GLN A 370 -26.60 -1.45 24.15
CA GLN A 370 -25.92 -1.68 25.43
C GLN A 370 -26.02 -0.48 26.38
N ILE A 371 -25.89 0.73 25.84
CA ILE A 371 -26.01 1.96 26.64
C ILE A 371 -27.46 2.43 26.84
N GLY A 372 -28.44 1.75 26.24
CA GLY A 372 -29.87 1.98 26.45
C GLY A 372 -30.48 3.14 25.67
N VAL A 373 -29.83 3.59 24.58
CA VAL A 373 -30.33 4.69 23.73
C VAL A 373 -31.00 4.19 22.44
N LEU A 374 -30.85 2.90 22.13
CA LEU A 374 -31.58 2.23 21.04
C LEU A 374 -32.43 1.10 21.63
N ASP A 375 -33.74 1.10 21.33
CA ASP A 375 -34.64 -0.01 21.62
C ASP A 375 -34.45 -1.10 20.55
N PRO A 376 -34.00 -2.32 20.91
CA PRO A 376 -33.77 -3.39 19.95
C PRO A 376 -35.07 -4.03 19.41
N THR A 377 -36.23 -3.66 19.94
CA THR A 377 -37.51 -4.29 19.56
C THR A 377 -37.80 -4.14 18.07
N GLY A 378 -37.89 -5.27 17.36
CA GLY A 378 -38.14 -5.31 15.92
C GLY A 378 -36.91 -5.03 15.04
N LEU A 379 -35.73 -4.87 15.62
CA LEU A 379 -34.48 -4.65 14.89
C LEU A 379 -33.61 -5.91 14.89
N PRO A 380 -32.84 -6.16 13.81
CA PRO A 380 -31.90 -7.29 13.74
C PRO A 380 -30.58 -6.96 14.45
N VAL A 381 -30.64 -6.61 15.74
CA VAL A 381 -29.48 -6.16 16.53
C VAL A 381 -29.28 -7.08 17.72
N ALA A 382 -28.04 -7.53 17.95
CA ALA A 382 -27.73 -8.52 18.97
C ALA A 382 -27.28 -7.91 20.30
N GLY A 383 -26.73 -6.68 20.35
CA GLY A 383 -26.33 -6.05 21.61
C GLY A 383 -25.05 -6.66 22.19
N ARG A 384 -25.01 -6.85 23.51
CA ARG A 384 -23.83 -7.38 24.24
C ARG A 384 -23.54 -8.84 23.89
N GLU A 385 -24.55 -9.56 23.41
CA GLU A 385 -24.45 -10.95 23.00
C GLU A 385 -23.42 -11.15 21.87
N THR A 386 -23.12 -10.10 21.09
CA THR A 386 -22.05 -10.12 20.08
C THR A 386 -20.68 -10.43 20.70
N ALA A 387 -20.31 -9.71 21.77
CA ALA A 387 -19.08 -9.91 22.52
C ALA A 387 -19.03 -11.29 23.20
N ALA A 388 -20.13 -11.68 23.85
CA ALA A 388 -20.19 -12.97 24.56
C ALA A 388 -20.03 -14.15 23.58
N LYS A 389 -20.70 -14.11 22.42
CA LYS A 389 -20.61 -15.17 21.41
C LYS A 389 -19.23 -15.26 20.76
N LEU A 390 -18.50 -14.16 20.70
CA LEU A 390 -17.12 -14.14 20.18
C LEU A 390 -16.15 -14.87 21.13
N LEU A 391 -16.40 -14.83 22.44
CA LEU A 391 -15.58 -15.50 23.45
C LEU A 391 -16.01 -16.94 23.75
N ASP A 392 -17.27 -17.29 23.50
CA ASP A 392 -17.84 -18.60 23.79
C ASP A 392 -18.70 -19.08 22.60
N GLU A 393 -18.11 -19.98 21.80
CA GLU A 393 -18.76 -20.57 20.64
C GLU A 393 -19.94 -21.47 20.99
N THR A 394 -20.10 -21.87 22.27
CA THR A 394 -21.21 -22.71 22.72
C THR A 394 -22.52 -21.95 22.92
N LEU A 395 -22.47 -20.61 23.00
CA LEU A 395 -23.68 -19.78 23.13
C LEU A 395 -24.60 -19.92 21.91
N PRO A 396 -25.94 -19.84 22.05
CA PRO A 396 -26.83 -20.10 20.92
C PRO A 396 -26.69 -19.09 19.77
N SER A 397 -26.61 -19.61 18.54
CA SER A 397 -26.69 -18.83 17.30
C SER A 397 -28.14 -18.68 16.82
N ASN A 398 -28.37 -17.79 15.85
CA ASN A 398 -29.60 -17.72 15.05
C ASN A 398 -30.89 -17.32 15.78
N ARG A 399 -30.81 -16.81 17.03
CA ARG A 399 -32.00 -16.34 17.77
C ARG A 399 -32.77 -15.22 17.06
N LEU A 400 -32.08 -14.40 16.26
CA LEU A 400 -32.71 -13.34 15.45
C LEU A 400 -33.31 -13.86 14.13
N MET A 401 -33.00 -15.10 13.73
CA MET A 401 -33.55 -15.73 12.52
C MET A 401 -34.85 -16.45 12.86
N ALA A 402 -35.99 -15.78 12.75
CA ALA A 402 -37.31 -16.35 13.05
C ALA A 402 -37.60 -17.67 12.29
N ARG A 403 -37.01 -17.85 11.10
CA ARG A 403 -37.18 -19.03 10.26
C ARG A 403 -36.17 -20.16 10.54
N TRP A 404 -35.25 -19.98 11.48
CA TRP A 404 -34.21 -20.98 11.77
C TRP A 404 -34.77 -22.36 12.13
N ALA A 405 -35.88 -22.40 12.86
CA ALA A 405 -36.55 -23.66 13.21
C ALA A 405 -37.16 -24.38 12.00
N GLU A 406 -37.43 -23.69 10.87
CA GLU A 406 -38.05 -24.31 9.70
C GLU A 406 -37.13 -25.31 8.98
N SER A 407 -35.81 -25.21 9.18
CA SER A 407 -34.81 -26.09 8.56
C SER A 407 -34.51 -27.34 9.37
N ASP A 408 -35.08 -27.50 10.57
CA ASP A 408 -34.81 -28.68 11.40
C ASP A 408 -35.31 -29.96 10.72
N GLY A 409 -34.41 -30.93 10.52
CA GLY A 409 -34.69 -32.21 9.85
C GLY A 409 -34.94 -32.16 8.35
N ARG A 410 -34.63 -31.05 7.65
CA ARG A 410 -34.72 -30.95 6.17
C ARG A 410 -33.48 -31.39 5.42
#